data_AF-A0A1G6B7B4-F1
#
_entry.id   AF-A0A1G6B7B4-F1
#
_cell.length_a   1.000
_cell.length_b   1.000
_cell.length_c   1.000
_cell.angle_alpha   90.00
_cell.angle_beta   90.00
_cell.angle_gamma   90.00
#
_symmetry.space_group_name_H-M   'P 1'
#
loop_
_entity.id
_entity.type
_entity.pdbx_description
1 polymer ?
#
loop_
_entity_poly.entity_id
_entity_poly.type
_entity_poly.pdbx_seq_one_letter_code
_entity_poly.pdbx_strand_id
1 'polypeptide(L)'
;MIESLTFLLLAQLAGEVIVRALGLPVPGPVIGLILMALFMAWRGIPPALHETALGLLRNLSLLFVPAGVGVIRQAEVLAENWLALALALVVSTVSTLAVTALAFRWAQKRFGDPEGEASE
;
A
#
# COMPACT_ATOMS: atom_id res chain seq x y z
N MET A 1 -1.60 19.23 -13.53
CA MET A 1 -0.38 18.47 -13.14
C MET A 1 0.31 19.07 -11.93
N ILE A 2 0.77 20.33 -11.94
CA ILE A 2 1.46 20.93 -10.78
C ILE A 2 0.57 20.93 -9.53
N GLU A 3 -0.67 21.42 -9.64
CA GLU A 3 -1.62 21.44 -8.51
C GLU A 3 -1.83 20.05 -7.89
N SER A 4 -2.07 19.04 -8.71
CA SER A 4 -2.26 17.66 -8.28
C SER A 4 -1.00 17.08 -7.59
N LEU A 5 0.18 17.40 -8.13
CA LEU A 5 1.45 16.91 -7.61
C LEU A 5 1.81 17.63 -6.30
N THR A 6 1.54 18.92 -6.21
CA THR A 6 1.62 19.70 -4.96
C THR A 6 0.67 19.13 -3.91
N PHE A 7 -0.58 18.82 -4.28
CA PHE A 7 -1.52 18.21 -3.35
C PHE A 7 -1.02 16.84 -2.84
N LEU A 8 -0.53 15.98 -3.73
CA LEU A 8 0.05 14.68 -3.38
C LEU A 8 1.25 14.84 -2.43
N LEU A 9 2.17 15.77 -2.73
CA LEU A 9 3.35 16.03 -1.91
C LEU A 9 3.00 16.68 -0.57
N LEU A 10 1.97 17.52 -0.49
CA LEU A 10 1.51 18.11 0.76
C LEU A 10 0.85 17.07 1.66
N ALA A 11 0.04 16.18 1.10
CA ALA A 11 -0.54 15.06 1.85
C ALA A 11 0.57 14.12 2.38
N GLN A 12 1.54 13.80 1.52
CA GLN A 12 2.73 13.03 1.88
C GLN A 12 3.53 13.69 3.01
N LEU A 13 3.80 15.00 2.90
CA LEU A 13 4.53 15.76 3.90
C LEU A 13 3.76 15.82 5.22
N ALA A 14 2.45 16.05 5.18
CA ALA A 14 1.61 16.04 6.38
C ALA A 14 1.65 14.67 7.08
N GLY A 15 1.57 13.57 6.31
CA GLY A 15 1.72 12.22 6.86
C GLY A 15 3.08 11.99 7.51
N GLU A 16 4.16 12.43 6.86
CA GLU A 16 5.51 12.34 7.42
C GLU A 16 5.68 13.16 8.71
N VAL A 17 5.15 14.39 8.74
CA VAL A 17 5.17 15.24 9.93
C VAL A 17 4.41 14.58 11.08
N ILE A 18 3.23 14.00 10.83
CA ILE A 18 2.44 13.31 11.87
C ILE A 18 3.19 12.08 12.38
N VAL A 19 3.72 11.24 11.49
CA VAL A 19 4.49 10.05 11.87
C VAL A 19 5.67 10.43 12.75
N ARG A 20 6.44 11.45 12.36
CA ARG A 20 7.60 11.91 13.13
C ARG A 20 7.21 12.56 14.46
N ALA A 21 6.16 13.37 14.48
CA ALA A 21 5.70 14.06 15.69
C ALA A 21 5.14 13.08 16.74
N LEU A 22 4.46 12.03 16.29
CA LEU A 22 3.82 11.03 17.16
C LEU A 22 4.68 9.76 17.37
N GLY A 23 5.82 9.64 16.68
CA GLY A 23 6.70 8.47 16.79
C GLY A 23 6.07 7.17 16.29
N LEU A 24 5.21 7.24 15.26
CA LEU A 24 4.47 6.07 14.79
C LEU A 24 5.38 5.07 14.03
N PRO A 25 5.22 3.75 14.23
CA PRO A 25 6.02 2.73 13.55
C PRO A 25 5.50 2.42 12.14
N VAL A 26 5.16 3.46 11.36
CA VAL A 26 4.68 3.33 9.99
C VAL A 26 5.33 4.38 9.09
N PRO A 27 5.52 4.11 7.79
CA PRO A 27 6.02 5.13 6.87
C PRO A 27 5.03 6.31 6.77
N GLY A 28 5.54 7.55 6.77
CA GLY A 28 4.78 8.76 6.46
C GLY A 28 3.85 8.65 5.24
N PRO A 29 4.26 8.03 4.11
CA PRO A 29 3.37 7.86 2.96
C PRO A 29 2.05 7.14 3.26
N VAL A 30 2.04 6.20 4.20
CA VAL A 30 0.82 5.45 4.55
C VAL A 30 -0.21 6.40 5.18
N ILE A 31 0.25 7.25 6.11
CA ILE A 31 -0.62 8.26 6.72
C ILE A 31 -1.05 9.32 5.69
N GLY A 32 -0.13 9.75 4.81
CA GLY A 32 -0.44 10.69 3.74
C GLY A 32 -1.56 10.18 2.82
N LEU A 33 -1.54 8.90 2.47
CA LEU A 33 -2.62 8.25 1.69
C LEU A 33 -3.97 8.27 2.42
N ILE A 34 -3.98 7.99 3.73
CA ILE A 34 -5.20 8.03 4.54
C ILE A 34 -5.76 9.45 4.59
N LEU A 35 -4.91 10.45 4.86
CA LEU A 35 -5.32 11.86 4.88
C LEU A 35 -5.89 12.31 3.53
N MET A 36 -5.23 11.91 2.45
CA MET A 36 -5.68 12.20 1.09
C MET A 36 -7.05 11.56 0.82
N ALA A 37 -7.22 10.29 1.17
CA ALA A 37 -8.49 9.58 1.01
C ALA A 37 -9.63 10.22 1.82
N LEU A 38 -9.37 10.62 3.07
CA LEU A 38 -10.35 11.33 3.91
C LEU A 38 -10.73 12.69 3.31
N PHE A 39 -9.74 13.44 2.83
CA PHE A 39 -9.99 14.72 2.15
C PHE A 39 -10.85 14.53 0.89
N MET A 40 -10.55 13.52 0.09
CA MET A 40 -11.31 13.20 -1.13
C MET A 40 -12.72 12.70 -0.83
N ALA A 41 -12.90 11.94 0.26
CA ALA A 41 -14.22 11.51 0.70
C ALA A 41 -15.11 12.69 1.11
N TRP A 42 -14.51 13.77 1.65
CA TRP A 42 -15.24 14.96 2.07
C TRP A 42 -15.48 15.95 0.93
N ARG A 43 -14.46 16.21 0.09
CA ARG A 43 -14.45 17.30 -0.90
C ARG A 43 -14.77 16.84 -2.34
N GLY A 44 -14.69 15.54 -2.60
CA GLY A 44 -14.72 14.95 -3.94
C GLY A 44 -13.33 14.80 -4.56
N ILE A 45 -13.26 14.04 -5.66
CA ILE A 45 -12.00 13.70 -6.36
C ILE A 45 -11.71 14.75 -7.44
N PRO A 46 -10.57 15.46 -7.39
CA PRO A 46 -10.18 16.35 -8.49
C PRO A 46 -9.83 15.53 -9.74
N PRO A 47 -10.42 15.81 -10.92
CA PRO A 47 -10.15 15.03 -12.13
C PRO A 47 -8.67 15.07 -12.55
N ALA A 48 -7.99 16.22 -12.36
CA ALA A 48 -6.57 16.37 -12.63
C ALA A 48 -5.66 15.52 -11.72
N LEU A 49 -6.14 15.06 -10.57
CA LEU A 49 -5.39 14.17 -9.67
C LEU A 49 -5.29 12.77 -10.28
N HIS A 50 -6.35 12.31 -10.94
CA HIS A 50 -6.40 11.00 -11.59
C HIS A 50 -5.35 10.89 -12.71
N GLU A 51 -5.27 11.87 -13.59
CA GLU A 51 -4.27 11.90 -14.67
C GLU A 51 -2.83 11.95 -14.13
N THR A 52 -2.60 12.73 -13.08
CA THR A 52 -1.28 12.85 -12.45
C THR A 52 -0.89 11.52 -11.77
N ALA A 53 -1.82 10.88 -11.06
CA ALA A 53 -1.60 9.58 -10.45
C ALA A 53 -1.29 8.52 -11.52
N LEU A 54 -2.08 8.41 -12.59
CA LEU A 54 -1.79 7.49 -13.70
C LEU A 54 -0.44 7.77 -14.35
N GLY A 55 -0.07 9.04 -14.52
CA GLY A 55 1.25 9.43 -15.02
C GLY A 55 2.39 8.94 -14.13
N LEU A 56 2.24 9.02 -12.81
CA LEU A 56 3.19 8.48 -11.84
C LEU A 56 3.21 6.95 -11.83
N LEU A 57 2.04 6.29 -11.88
CA LEU A 57 1.93 4.84 -11.94
C LEU A 57 2.56 4.27 -13.21
N ARG A 58 2.45 4.95 -14.36
CA ARG A 58 3.12 4.54 -15.60
C ARG A 58 4.65 4.59 -15.48
N ASN A 59 5.16 5.47 -14.62
CA ASN A 59 6.59 5.66 -14.36
C ASN A 59 7.02 5.14 -12.99
N LEU A 60 6.24 4.24 -12.38
CA LEU A 60 6.44 3.78 -11.00
C LEU A 60 7.81 3.12 -10.82
N SER A 61 8.34 2.45 -11.85
CA SER A 61 9.70 1.91 -11.84
C SER A 61 10.75 2.94 -11.44
N LEU A 62 10.61 4.22 -11.85
CA LEU A 62 11.51 5.30 -11.45
C LEU A 62 11.41 5.61 -9.95
N LEU A 63 10.21 5.53 -9.38
CA LEU A 63 9.95 5.76 -7.95
C LEU A 63 10.50 4.62 -7.07
N PHE A 64 10.69 3.42 -7.63
CA PHE A 64 11.29 2.29 -6.93
C PHE A 64 12.82 2.24 -7.02
N VAL A 65 13.45 2.97 -7.93
CA VAL A 65 14.92 3.02 -8.03
C VAL A 65 15.59 3.40 -6.70
N PRO A 66 15.17 4.48 -5.98
CA PRO A 66 15.80 4.85 -4.72
C PRO A 66 15.68 3.76 -3.63
N ALA A 67 14.52 3.10 -3.57
CA ALA A 67 14.30 1.99 -2.64
C ALA A 67 15.21 0.80 -2.98
N GLY A 68 15.34 0.45 -4.26
CA GLY A 68 16.23 -0.62 -4.72
C GLY A 68 17.71 -0.34 -4.46
N VAL A 69 18.18 0.89 -4.73
CA VAL A 69 19.56 1.32 -4.42
C VAL A 69 19.84 1.25 -2.92
N GLY A 70 18.85 1.58 -2.10
CA GLY A 70 18.92 1.40 -0.64
C GLY A 70 19.17 -0.05 -0.23
N VAL A 71 18.51 -1.02 -0.87
CA VAL A 71 18.73 -2.45 -0.60
C VAL A 71 20.12 -2.91 -1.05
N ILE A 72 20.58 -2.48 -2.23
CA ILE A 72 21.90 -2.87 -2.77
C ILE A 72 23.04 -2.33 -1.90
N ARG A 73 22.84 -1.24 -1.14
CA ARG A 73 23.83 -0.77 -0.16
C ARG A 73 24.13 -1.82 0.94
N GLN A 74 23.20 -2.74 1.21
CA GLN A 74 23.39 -3.89 2.09
C GLN A 74 23.55 -5.20 1.31
N ALA A 75 24.13 -5.15 0.10
CA ALA A 75 24.28 -6.32 -0.78
C ALA A 75 25.02 -7.50 -0.12
N GLU A 76 26.01 -7.26 0.75
CA GLU A 76 26.72 -8.33 1.46
C GLU A 76 25.79 -9.14 2.37
N VAL A 77 25.02 -8.45 3.23
CA VAL A 77 24.02 -9.09 4.11
C VAL A 77 22.96 -9.82 3.29
N LEU A 78 22.55 -9.24 2.17
CA LEU A 78 21.60 -9.85 1.25
C LEU A 78 22.18 -11.13 0.62
N ALA A 79 23.45 -11.11 0.20
CA ALA A 79 24.13 -12.25 -0.41
C ALA A 79 24.41 -13.38 0.59
N GLU A 80 24.64 -13.08 1.87
CA GLU A 80 24.80 -14.11 2.90
C GLU A 80 23.47 -14.79 3.26
N ASN A 81 22.35 -14.04 3.24
CA ASN A 81 21.05 -14.50 3.73
C ASN A 81 19.99 -14.70 2.63
N TRP A 82 20.38 -14.68 1.36
CA TRP A 82 19.44 -14.68 0.23
C TRP A 82 18.46 -15.87 0.25
N LEU A 83 18.93 -17.06 0.62
CA LEU A 83 18.10 -18.26 0.75
C LEU A 83 17.05 -18.11 1.84
N ALA A 84 17.46 -17.66 3.03
CA ALA A 84 16.57 -17.45 4.16
C ALA A 84 15.52 -16.38 3.84
N LEU A 85 15.94 -15.28 3.20
CA LEU A 85 15.05 -14.20 2.76
C LEU A 85 14.06 -14.68 1.69
N ALA A 86 14.53 -15.41 0.67
CA ALA A 86 13.67 -15.94 -0.39
C ALA A 86 12.62 -16.91 0.18
N LEU A 87 13.03 -17.83 1.06
CA LEU A 87 12.11 -18.74 1.73
C LEU A 87 11.13 -17.99 2.62
N ALA A 88 11.60 -17.04 3.44
CA ALA A 88 10.73 -16.23 4.28
C ALA A 88 9.69 -15.48 3.45
N LEU A 89 10.07 -14.88 2.31
CA LEU A 89 9.15 -14.17 1.42
C LEU A 89 8.12 -15.10 0.79
N VAL A 90 8.55 -16.21 0.20
CA VAL A 90 7.64 -17.16 -0.48
C VAL A 90 6.69 -17.80 0.53
N VAL A 91 7.22 -18.33 1.63
CA VAL A 91 6.40 -18.99 2.66
C VAL A 91 5.44 -18.00 3.30
N SER A 92 5.89 -16.82 3.73
CA SER A 92 5.00 -15.83 4.34
C SER A 92 3.91 -15.34 3.39
N THR A 93 4.22 -15.15 2.09
CA THR A 93 3.25 -14.73 1.09
C THR A 93 2.18 -15.80 0.88
N VAL A 94 2.60 -17.06 0.65
CA VAL A 94 1.67 -18.19 0.47
C VAL A 94 0.84 -18.42 1.72
N SER A 95 1.46 -18.39 2.90
CA SER A 95 0.75 -18.53 4.17
C SER A 95 -0.26 -17.40 4.39
N THR A 96 0.11 -16.15 4.12
CA THR A 96 -0.81 -15.00 4.25
C THR A 96 -2.00 -15.14 3.31
N LEU A 97 -1.78 -15.54 2.05
CA LEU A 97 -2.86 -15.79 1.10
C LEU A 97 -3.77 -16.94 1.55
N ALA A 98 -3.20 -18.05 1.99
CA ALA A 98 -3.95 -19.21 2.46
C ALA A 98 -4.81 -18.87 3.69
N VAL A 99 -4.21 -18.22 4.69
CA VAL A 99 -4.91 -17.79 5.91
C VAL A 99 -6.02 -16.79 5.58
N THR A 100 -5.75 -15.79 4.73
CA THR A 100 -6.76 -14.81 4.30
C THR A 100 -7.92 -15.49 3.58
N ALA A 101 -7.64 -16.42 2.66
CA ALA A 101 -8.66 -17.17 1.95
C ALA A 101 -9.49 -18.06 2.88
N LEU A 102 -8.86 -18.76 3.83
CA LEU A 102 -9.56 -19.58 4.82
C LEU A 102 -10.41 -18.72 5.75
N ALA A 103 -9.89 -17.59 6.24
CA ALA A 103 -10.61 -16.66 7.09
C ALA A 103 -11.85 -16.10 6.38
N PHE A 104 -11.70 -15.72 5.10
CA PHE A 104 -12.82 -15.25 4.28
C PHE A 104 -13.87 -16.34 4.07
N ARG A 105 -13.46 -17.57 3.71
CA ARG A 105 -14.38 -18.71 3.56
C ARG A 105 -15.08 -19.07 4.86
N TRP A 106 -14.38 -18.97 6.00
CA TRP A 106 -14.95 -19.21 7.32
C TRP A 106 -15.98 -18.13 7.69
N ALA A 107 -15.66 -16.86 7.46
CA ALA A 107 -16.59 -15.75 7.67
C ALA A 107 -17.84 -15.89 6.78
N GLN A 108 -17.69 -16.23 5.51
CA GLN A 108 -18.82 -16.49 4.61
C GLN A 108 -19.70 -17.65 5.09
N LYS A 109 -19.11 -18.75 5.58
CA LYS A 109 -19.91 -19.86 6.14
C LYS A 109 -20.64 -19.51 7.42
N ARG A 110 -20.12 -18.55 8.20
CA ARG A 110 -20.64 -18.23 9.53
C ARG A 110 -21.63 -17.06 9.56
N PHE A 111 -21.49 -16.15 8.60
CA PHE A 111 -22.27 -14.91 8.46
C PHE A 111 -22.94 -14.76 7.09
N GLY A 112 -22.69 -15.68 6.15
CA GLY A 112 -23.42 -15.73 4.89
C GLY A 112 -24.83 -16.24 5.17
N ASP A 113 -25.80 -15.34 5.09
CA ASP A 113 -27.22 -15.67 5.06
C ASP A 113 -27.49 -16.55 3.81
N PRO A 114 -28.26 -17.65 3.92
CA PRO A 114 -28.72 -18.39 2.75
C PRO A 114 -29.90 -17.64 2.12
N GLU A 115 -29.66 -16.45 1.57
CA GLU A 115 -30.63 -15.74 0.73
C GLU A 115 -30.03 -15.55 -0.67
N GLY A 116 -30.33 -16.48 -1.58
CA GLY A 116 -29.93 -16.36 -2.98
C GLY A 116 -30.10 -17.58 -3.89
N GLU A 117 -30.49 -18.75 -3.37
CA GLU A 117 -30.78 -19.94 -4.21
C GLU A 117 -32.29 -20.24 -4.37
N ALA A 118 -33.16 -19.30 -3.98
CA ALA A 118 -34.61 -19.46 -4.12
C ALA A 118 -35.27 -18.24 -4.79
N SER A 119 -34.94 -18.02 -6.06
CA SER A 119 -35.82 -17.36 -7.02
C SER A 119 -35.25 -17.52 -8.43
N GLU A 120 -35.81 -18.52 -9.12
CA GLU A 120 -36.04 -18.67 -10.57
C GLU A 120 -35.12 -17.96 -11.59
#